data_AF-A0ABD5LUG5-F1
#
_entry.id   AF-A0ABD5LUG5-F1
#
_cell.length_a   1.000
_cell.length_b   1.000
_cell.length_c   1.000
_cell.angle_alpha   90.00
_cell.angle_beta   90.00
_cell.angle_gamma   90.00
#
_symmetry.space_group_name_H-M   'P 1'
#
loop_
_entity.id
_entity.type
_entity.pdbx_description
1 polymer ?
#
loop_
_entity_poly.entity_id
_entity_poly.type
_entity_poly.pdbx_seq_one_letter_code
_entity_poly.pdbx_strand_id
1 'polypeptide(L)'
;MQNQLSQLKQKIANKEVDDYRQSLESLPLATLESQLEEVLQSLAKAQEDLANYSNELIVLQTQPERAQSVLFNNSERLQQIRIALNKSSADKAQMRSSSVQLLQLEQYYLQQQNSFQKRTLQSNVQLQSLLQLQRDYSSAYIDLSQEHAQLLQEIL
;
A
#
# COMPACT_ATOMS: atom_id res chain seq x y z
N MET A 1 16.61 -21.69 3.94
CA MET A 1 16.12 -20.82 2.85
C MET A 1 16.69 -19.40 2.80
N GLN A 2 16.42 -18.48 3.76
CA GLN A 2 16.86 -17.06 3.64
C GLN A 2 18.36 -16.87 3.37
N ASN A 3 19.20 -17.74 3.93
CA ASN A 3 20.65 -17.70 3.73
C ASN A 3 21.07 -18.17 2.32
N GLN A 4 20.38 -19.15 1.73
CA GLN A 4 20.68 -19.67 0.39
C GLN A 4 20.22 -18.70 -0.72
N LEU A 5 19.03 -18.12 -0.59
CA LEU A 5 18.58 -17.03 -1.47
C LEU A 5 19.52 -15.81 -1.38
N SER A 6 20.01 -15.47 -0.19
CA SER A 6 21.00 -14.40 -0.04
C SER A 6 22.34 -14.74 -0.71
N GLN A 7 22.79 -15.99 -0.61
CA GLN A 7 23.99 -16.48 -1.28
C GLN A 7 23.82 -16.47 -2.80
N LEU A 8 22.70 -16.97 -3.33
CA LEU A 8 22.38 -16.92 -4.76
C LEU A 8 22.36 -15.48 -5.27
N LYS A 9 21.69 -14.57 -4.55
CA LYS A 9 21.68 -13.14 -4.89
C LYS A 9 23.10 -12.54 -4.95
N GLN A 10 23.95 -12.90 -3.99
CA GLN A 10 25.34 -12.44 -3.96
C GLN A 10 26.15 -13.04 -5.11
N LYS A 11 25.93 -14.32 -5.44
CA LYS A 11 26.59 -15.02 -6.55
C LYS A 11 26.15 -14.48 -7.92
N ILE A 12 24.87 -14.15 -8.10
CA ILE A 12 24.36 -13.45 -9.29
C ILE A 12 25.04 -12.08 -9.43
N ALA A 13 25.10 -11.31 -8.34
CA ALA A 13 25.76 -10.00 -8.34
C ALA A 13 27.26 -10.10 -8.71
N ASN A 14 27.91 -11.20 -8.32
CA ASN A 14 29.31 -11.48 -8.62
C ASN A 14 29.55 -12.23 -9.95
N LYS A 15 28.49 -12.63 -10.67
CA LYS A 15 28.55 -13.50 -11.87
C LYS A 15 29.19 -14.88 -11.62
N GLU A 16 29.00 -15.41 -10.41
CA GLU A 16 29.53 -16.70 -9.94
C GLU A 16 28.39 -17.75 -9.82
N VAL A 17 27.40 -17.71 -10.71
CA VAL A 17 26.23 -18.60 -10.66
C VAL A 17 26.64 -20.07 -10.88
N ASP A 18 27.65 -20.33 -11.70
CA ASP A 18 28.18 -21.67 -11.94
C ASP A 18 28.80 -22.30 -10.68
N ASP A 19 29.48 -21.52 -9.84
CA ASP A 19 30.01 -21.99 -8.55
C ASP A 19 28.87 -22.40 -7.61
N TYR A 20 27.76 -21.66 -7.64
CA TYR A 20 26.58 -21.98 -6.86
C TYR A 20 25.90 -23.26 -7.38
N ARG A 21 25.80 -23.43 -8.70
CA ARG A 21 25.29 -24.66 -9.34
C ARG A 21 26.10 -25.89 -8.93
N GLN A 22 27.43 -25.83 -8.98
CA GLN A 22 28.31 -26.93 -8.54
C GLN A 22 28.11 -27.25 -7.05
N SER A 23 27.85 -26.25 -6.21
CA SER A 23 27.56 -26.47 -4.79
C SER A 23 26.23 -27.22 -4.59
N LEU A 24 25.23 -26.95 -5.43
CA LEU A 24 23.94 -27.65 -5.40
C LEU A 24 24.06 -29.08 -5.93
N GLU A 25 24.86 -29.33 -6.97
CA GLU A 25 25.13 -30.68 -7.50
C GLU A 25 25.78 -31.62 -6.46
N SER A 26 26.46 -31.06 -5.45
CA SER A 26 27.05 -31.83 -4.35
C SER A 26 26.03 -32.29 -3.29
N LEU A 27 24.78 -31.81 -3.35
CA LEU A 27 23.74 -32.14 -2.37
C LEU A 27 23.00 -33.45 -2.71
N PRO A 28 22.47 -34.16 -1.69
CA PRO A 28 21.63 -35.33 -1.92
C PRO A 28 20.32 -34.99 -2.66
N LEU A 29 19.86 -35.90 -3.52
CA LEU A 29 18.60 -35.75 -4.28
C LEU A 29 17.40 -35.36 -3.41
N ALA A 30 17.18 -36.07 -2.30
CA ALA A 30 16.08 -35.77 -1.38
C ALA A 30 16.17 -34.36 -0.76
N THR A 31 17.39 -33.81 -0.63
CA THR A 31 17.60 -32.44 -0.17
C THR A 31 17.26 -31.42 -1.26
N LEU A 32 17.58 -31.73 -2.52
CA LEU A 32 17.23 -30.88 -3.67
C LEU A 32 15.71 -30.84 -3.90
N GLU A 33 15.03 -31.99 -3.83
CA GLU A 33 13.56 -32.08 -3.95
C GLU A 33 12.85 -31.29 -2.84
N SER A 34 13.28 -31.43 -1.59
CA SER A 34 12.73 -30.67 -0.46
C SER A 34 12.96 -29.16 -0.60
N GLN A 35 14.13 -28.75 -1.08
CA GLN A 35 14.41 -27.33 -1.35
C GLN A 35 13.56 -26.79 -2.49
N LEU A 36 13.34 -27.58 -3.55
CA LEU A 36 12.48 -27.18 -4.65
C LEU A 36 11.04 -26.97 -4.17
N GLU A 37 10.50 -27.89 -3.37
CA GLU A 37 9.15 -27.75 -2.80
C GLU A 37 9.02 -26.49 -1.94
N GLU A 38 10.00 -26.23 -1.07
CA GLU A 38 10.06 -25.02 -0.25
C GLU A 38 10.09 -23.72 -1.07
N VAL A 39 10.88 -23.70 -2.15
CA VAL A 39 10.98 -22.55 -3.07
C VAL A 39 9.66 -22.35 -3.80
N LEU A 40 9.03 -23.41 -4.30
CA LEU A 40 7.73 -23.33 -4.98
C LEU A 40 6.61 -22.84 -4.07
N GLN A 41 6.55 -23.31 -2.81
CA GLN A 41 5.59 -22.81 -1.82
C GLN A 41 5.82 -21.33 -1.52
N SER A 42 7.08 -20.93 -1.32
CA SER A 42 7.44 -19.52 -1.07
C SER A 42 7.13 -18.62 -2.25
N LEU A 43 7.32 -19.12 -3.47
CA LEU A 43 7.01 -18.42 -4.71
C LEU A 43 5.51 -18.20 -4.88
N ALA A 44 4.69 -19.22 -4.65
CA ALA A 44 3.23 -19.11 -4.71
C ALA A 44 2.72 -18.05 -3.71
N LYS A 45 3.25 -18.05 -2.48
CA LYS A 45 2.93 -17.05 -1.47
C LYS A 45 3.35 -15.64 -1.89
N ALA A 46 4.57 -15.48 -2.41
CA ALA A 46 5.06 -14.17 -2.85
C ALA A 46 4.24 -13.60 -4.02
N GLN A 47 3.75 -14.46 -4.92
CA GLN A 47 2.85 -14.06 -6.01
C GLN A 47 1.48 -13.60 -5.50
N GLU A 48 0.93 -14.29 -4.49
CA GLU A 48 -0.31 -13.86 -3.83
C GLU A 48 -0.12 -12.50 -3.14
N ASP A 49 0.95 -12.35 -2.37
CA ASP A 49 1.30 -11.09 -1.70
C ASP A 49 1.47 -9.94 -2.72
N LEU A 50 2.15 -10.19 -3.86
CA LEU A 50 2.33 -9.21 -4.93
C LEU A 50 0.99 -8.76 -5.53
N ALA A 51 0.05 -9.69 -5.75
CA ALA A 51 -1.29 -9.38 -6.25
C ALA A 51 -2.08 -8.53 -5.22
N ASN A 52 -1.99 -8.89 -3.93
CA ASN A 52 -2.62 -8.15 -2.85
C ASN A 52 -2.09 -6.71 -2.73
N TYR A 53 -0.77 -6.52 -2.69
CA TYR A 53 -0.16 -5.18 -2.64
C TYR A 53 -0.53 -4.33 -3.87
N SER A 54 -0.58 -4.95 -5.05
CA SER A 54 -0.99 -4.26 -6.29
C SER A 54 -2.44 -3.80 -6.25
N ASN A 55 -3.35 -4.64 -5.75
CA ASN A 55 -4.76 -4.28 -5.56
C ASN A 55 -4.94 -3.15 -4.54
N GLU A 56 -4.23 -3.22 -3.41
CA GLU A 56 -4.27 -2.16 -2.39
C GLU A 56 -3.74 -0.82 -2.92
N LEU A 57 -2.66 -0.83 -3.70
CA LEU A 57 -2.14 0.36 -4.36
C LEU A 57 -3.15 1.01 -5.29
N ILE A 58 -3.88 0.23 -6.10
CA ILE A 58 -4.93 0.75 -7.00
C ILE A 58 -6.04 1.44 -6.19
N VAL A 59 -6.46 0.85 -5.08
CA VAL A 59 -7.48 1.46 -4.21
C VAL A 59 -6.98 2.77 -3.59
N LEU A 60 -5.71 2.81 -3.18
CA LEU A 60 -5.11 4.00 -2.57
C LEU A 60 -4.88 5.13 -3.57
N GLN A 61 -4.59 4.82 -4.85
CA GLN A 61 -4.36 5.80 -5.90
C GLN A 61 -5.54 6.76 -6.11
N THR A 62 -6.77 6.31 -5.88
CA THR A 62 -7.99 7.12 -6.08
C THR A 62 -8.49 7.82 -4.81
N GLN A 63 -7.85 7.58 -3.65
CA GLN A 63 -8.23 8.24 -2.41
C GLN A 63 -7.93 9.74 -2.39
N PRO A 64 -6.82 10.25 -2.94
CA PRO A 64 -6.53 11.68 -2.99
C PRO A 64 -7.62 12.50 -3.66
N GLU A 65 -8.13 12.05 -4.81
CA GLU A 65 -9.17 12.75 -5.58
C GLU A 65 -10.49 12.73 -4.82
N ARG A 66 -10.86 11.57 -4.23
CA ARG A 66 -12.05 11.45 -3.37
C ARG A 66 -11.97 12.38 -2.18
N ALA A 67 -10.81 12.43 -1.52
CA ALA A 67 -10.54 13.32 -0.40
C ALA A 67 -10.68 14.79 -0.80
N GLN A 68 -10.11 15.17 -1.94
CA GLN A 68 -10.12 16.53 -2.45
C GLN A 68 -11.54 16.98 -2.82
N SER A 69 -12.35 16.09 -3.41
CA SER A 69 -13.77 16.34 -3.69
C SER A 69 -14.56 16.61 -2.41
N VAL A 70 -14.39 15.78 -1.36
CA VAL A 70 -15.04 16.00 -0.06
C VAL A 70 -14.62 17.33 0.56
N LEU A 71 -13.31 17.63 0.57
CA LEU A 71 -12.79 18.89 1.11
C LEU A 71 -13.34 20.12 0.35
N PHE A 72 -13.45 20.03 -0.97
CA PHE A 72 -14.02 21.08 -1.81
C PHE A 72 -15.49 21.34 -1.48
N ASN A 73 -16.32 20.28 -1.49
CA ASN A 73 -17.74 20.36 -1.16
C ASN A 73 -17.96 20.92 0.26
N ASN A 74 -17.15 20.47 1.22
CA ASN A 74 -17.20 20.97 2.59
C ASN A 74 -16.82 22.45 2.69
N SER A 75 -15.83 22.90 1.90
CA SER A 75 -15.44 24.31 1.86
C SER A 75 -16.57 25.20 1.34
N GLU A 76 -17.24 24.79 0.25
CA GLU A 76 -18.41 25.52 -0.27
C GLU A 76 -19.52 25.59 0.77
N ARG A 77 -19.82 24.45 1.43
CA ARG A 77 -20.86 24.42 2.46
C ARG A 77 -20.52 25.28 3.68
N LEU A 78 -19.26 25.28 4.12
CA LEU A 78 -18.79 26.13 5.22
C LEU A 78 -18.92 27.62 4.88
N GLN A 79 -18.69 28.02 3.63
CA GLN A 79 -18.92 29.40 3.19
C GLN A 79 -20.40 29.75 3.20
N GLN A 80 -21.28 28.87 2.72
CA GLN A 80 -22.73 29.08 2.77
C GLN A 80 -23.23 29.24 4.21
N ILE A 81 -22.77 28.38 5.13
CA ILE A 81 -23.10 28.47 6.55
C ILE A 81 -22.64 29.82 7.12
N ARG A 82 -21.42 30.26 6.81
CA ARG A 82 -20.89 31.55 7.28
C ARG A 82 -21.75 32.71 6.77
N ILE A 83 -22.15 32.71 5.50
CA ILE A 83 -23.02 33.74 4.92
C ILE A 83 -24.40 33.73 5.62
N ALA A 84 -24.98 32.56 5.85
CA ALA A 84 -26.29 32.42 6.51
C ALA A 84 -26.26 32.93 7.96
N LEU A 85 -25.22 32.57 8.72
CA LEU A 85 -25.02 33.06 10.08
C LEU A 85 -24.81 34.58 10.11
N ASN A 86 -23.98 35.12 9.21
CA ASN A 86 -23.74 36.56 9.13
C ASN A 86 -25.02 37.35 8.79
N LYS A 87 -25.84 36.85 7.85
CA LYS A 87 -27.13 37.45 7.50
C LYS A 87 -28.10 37.44 8.68
N SER A 88 -28.16 36.36 9.46
CA SER A 88 -28.98 36.29 10.68
C SER A 88 -28.59 37.30 11.75
N SER A 89 -27.31 37.68 11.82
CA SER A 89 -26.82 38.67 12.79
C SER A 89 -26.95 40.11 12.30
N ALA A 90 -27.01 40.35 10.98
CA ALA A 90 -27.05 41.68 10.38
C ALA A 90 -28.48 42.18 10.10
N ASP A 91 -29.36 41.31 9.59
CA ASP A 91 -30.77 41.65 9.36
C ASP A 91 -31.57 41.34 10.61
N LYS A 92 -32.40 42.29 11.08
CA LYS A 92 -33.32 42.13 12.22
C LYS A 92 -34.37 41.00 12.04
N ALA A 93 -34.29 40.22 10.96
CA ALA A 93 -34.97 38.94 10.81
C ALA A 93 -34.20 37.87 11.62
N GLN A 94 -34.49 37.79 12.91
CA GLN A 94 -33.93 36.76 13.80
C GLN A 94 -34.21 35.37 13.21
N MET A 95 -33.19 34.70 12.68
CA MET A 95 -33.29 33.25 12.51
C MET A 95 -33.62 32.64 13.87
N ARG A 96 -34.46 31.60 13.87
CA ARG A 96 -34.75 30.87 15.10
C ARG A 96 -33.43 30.35 15.69
N SER A 97 -33.30 30.44 17.02
CA SER A 97 -32.11 29.99 17.75
C SER A 97 -31.72 28.54 17.42
N SER A 98 -32.71 27.67 17.20
CA SER A 98 -32.51 26.29 16.78
C SER A 98 -31.86 26.16 15.40
N SER A 99 -32.20 27.04 14.44
CA SER A 99 -31.58 27.06 13.11
C SER A 99 -30.13 27.53 13.18
N VAL A 100 -29.83 28.50 14.05
CA VAL A 100 -28.46 28.96 14.31
C VAL A 100 -27.63 27.83 14.93
N GLN A 101 -28.16 27.14 15.94
CA GLN A 101 -27.49 25.99 16.57
C GLN A 101 -27.24 24.85 15.58
N LEU A 102 -28.21 24.53 14.71
CA LEU A 102 -28.04 23.50 13.68
C LEU A 102 -26.89 23.85 12.73
N LEU A 103 -26.84 25.10 12.24
CA LEU A 103 -25.77 25.57 11.36
C LEU A 103 -24.39 25.55 12.04
N GLN A 104 -24.33 25.86 13.35
CA GLN A 104 -23.09 25.77 14.12
C GLN A 104 -22.64 24.32 14.31
N LEU A 105 -23.56 23.39 14.59
CA LEU A 105 -23.27 21.97 14.69
C LEU A 105 -22.79 21.40 13.35
N GLU A 106 -23.45 21.77 12.25
CA GLU A 106 -23.04 21.39 10.90
C GLU A 106 -21.64 21.92 10.57
N GLN A 107 -21.34 23.20 10.90
CA GLN A 107 -20.01 23.76 10.74
C GLN A 107 -18.94 22.97 11.50
N TYR A 108 -19.22 22.62 12.76
CA TYR A 108 -18.31 21.80 13.57
C TYR A 108 -18.07 20.43 12.94
N TYR A 109 -19.15 19.75 12.52
CA TYR A 109 -19.06 18.45 11.85
C TYR A 109 -18.20 18.51 10.58
N LEU A 110 -18.42 19.50 9.70
CA LEU A 110 -17.65 19.67 8.47
C LEU A 110 -16.17 19.96 8.74
N GLN A 111 -15.84 20.71 9.80
CA GLN A 111 -14.46 20.94 10.22
C GLN A 111 -13.77 19.67 10.72
N GLN A 112 -14.49 18.82 11.46
CA GLN A 112 -13.98 17.51 11.88
C GLN A 112 -13.76 16.59 10.69
N GLN A 113 -14.71 16.54 9.76
CA GLN A 113 -14.57 15.75 8.53
C GLN A 113 -13.37 16.22 7.69
N ASN A 114 -13.16 17.53 7.56
CA ASN A 114 -11.99 18.08 6.88
C ASN A 114 -10.68 17.67 7.56
N SER A 115 -10.64 17.72 8.89
CA SER A 115 -9.45 17.33 9.66
C SER A 115 -9.15 15.83 9.53
N PHE A 116 -10.18 14.99 9.59
CA PHE A 116 -10.08 13.56 9.32
C PHE A 116 -9.52 13.30 7.92
N GLN A 117 -10.12 13.93 6.90
CA GLN A 117 -9.70 13.73 5.51
C GLN A 117 -8.25 14.14 5.26
N LYS A 118 -7.77 15.22 5.89
CA LYS A 118 -6.37 15.65 5.84
C LYS A 118 -5.41 14.63 6.46
N ARG A 119 -5.77 14.05 7.62
CA ARG A 119 -4.96 12.99 8.25
C ARG A 119 -4.94 11.74 7.39
N THR A 120 -6.08 11.35 6.82
CA THR A 120 -6.17 10.21 5.89
C THR A 120 -5.26 10.43 4.68
N LEU A 121 -5.24 11.63 4.09
CA LEU A 121 -4.32 11.97 2.99
C LEU A 121 -2.85 11.81 3.39
N GLN A 122 -2.46 12.30 4.57
CA GLN A 122 -1.09 12.16 5.07
C GLN A 122 -0.69 10.70 5.29
N SER A 123 -1.58 9.91 5.90
CA SER A 123 -1.36 8.48 6.13
C SER A 123 -1.33 7.69 4.82
N ASN A 124 -2.11 8.11 3.82
CA ASN A 124 -2.19 7.44 2.53
C ASN A 124 -0.86 7.52 1.78
N VAL A 125 -0.17 8.67 1.80
CA VAL A 125 1.17 8.81 1.19
C VAL A 125 2.16 7.82 1.80
N GLN A 126 2.19 7.70 3.14
CA GLN A 126 3.08 6.75 3.82
C GLN A 126 2.74 5.30 3.47
N LEU A 127 1.46 4.96 3.44
CA LEU A 127 0.98 3.62 3.10
C LEU A 127 1.29 3.27 1.64
N GLN A 128 1.11 4.22 0.70
CA GLN A 128 1.49 4.04 -0.70
C GLN A 128 2.99 3.75 -0.83
N SER A 129 3.85 4.53 -0.17
CA SER A 129 5.29 4.30 -0.19
C SER A 129 5.68 2.93 0.38
N LEU A 130 5.04 2.51 1.47
CA LEU A 130 5.27 1.19 2.07
C LEU A 130 4.84 0.06 1.13
N LEU A 131 3.65 0.14 0.56
CA LEU A 131 3.13 -0.87 -0.35
C LEU A 131 3.91 -0.93 -1.67
N GLN A 132 4.40 0.21 -2.17
CA GLN A 132 5.33 0.23 -3.30
C GLN A 132 6.61 -0.53 -2.97
N LEU A 133 7.22 -0.25 -1.80
CA LEU A 133 8.42 -0.96 -1.37
C LEU A 133 8.17 -2.47 -1.21
N GLN A 134 7.03 -2.85 -0.62
CA GLN A 134 6.65 -4.26 -0.46
C GLN A 134 6.41 -4.95 -1.80
N ARG A 135 5.73 -4.29 -2.74
CA ARG A 135 5.54 -4.80 -4.11
C ARG A 135 6.88 -5.00 -4.82
N ASP A 136 7.75 -4.00 -4.77
CA ASP A 136 9.05 -4.04 -5.44
C ASP A 136 9.95 -5.13 -4.82
N TYR A 137 9.92 -5.29 -3.49
CA TYR A 137 10.56 -6.39 -2.78
C TYR A 137 10.01 -7.75 -3.21
N SER A 138 8.69 -7.93 -3.21
CA SER A 138 8.04 -9.19 -3.62
C SER A 138 8.37 -9.55 -5.06
N SER A 139 8.41 -8.57 -5.98
CA SER A 139 8.83 -8.79 -7.37
C SER A 139 10.26 -9.33 -7.43
N ALA A 140 11.21 -8.65 -6.78
CA ALA A 140 12.61 -9.09 -6.78
C ALA A 140 12.79 -10.45 -6.10
N TYR A 141 12.01 -10.74 -5.07
CA TYR A 141 12.02 -12.05 -4.40
C TYR A 141 11.46 -13.16 -5.29
N ILE A 142 10.41 -12.89 -6.06
CA ILE A 142 9.86 -13.82 -7.06
C ILE A 142 10.92 -14.12 -8.11
N ASP A 143 11.54 -13.10 -8.71
CA ASP A 143 12.55 -13.28 -9.77
C ASP A 143 13.70 -14.18 -9.30
N LEU A 144 14.23 -13.89 -8.11
CA LEU A 144 15.31 -14.67 -7.51
C LEU A 144 14.87 -16.10 -7.15
N SER A 145 13.64 -16.28 -6.66
CA SER A 145 13.10 -17.61 -6.34
C SER A 145 12.83 -18.43 -7.60
N GLN A 146 12.42 -17.81 -8.71
CA GLN A 146 12.28 -18.46 -10.01
C GLN A 146 13.63 -18.95 -10.52
N GLU A 147 14.67 -18.12 -10.45
CA GLU A 147 16.02 -18.50 -10.84
C GLU A 147 16.53 -19.67 -9.98
N HIS A 148 16.30 -19.62 -8.66
CA HIS A 148 16.67 -20.73 -7.78
C HIS A 148 15.92 -22.02 -8.11
N ALA A 149 14.62 -21.94 -8.38
CA ALA A 149 13.82 -23.10 -8.76
C ALA A 149 14.29 -23.72 -10.09
N GLN A 150 14.67 -22.88 -11.07
CA GLN A 150 15.23 -23.33 -12.35
C GLN A 150 16.56 -24.07 -12.13
N LEU A 151 17.48 -23.51 -11.33
CA LEU A 151 18.75 -24.16 -11.02
C LEU A 151 18.54 -25.52 -10.34
N LEU A 152 17.59 -25.62 -9.40
CA LEU A 152 17.26 -26.89 -8.76
C LEU A 152 16.67 -27.90 -9.76
N GLN A 153 15.80 -27.46 -10.66
CA GLN A 153 15.22 -28.32 -11.71
C GLN A 153 16.24 -28.78 -12.76
N GLU A 154 17.28 -27.99 -13.05
CA GLU A 154 18.35 -28.40 -13.97
C GLU A 154 19.30 -29.44 -13.39
N ILE A 155 19.36 -29.56 -12.06
CA ILE A 155 20.26 -30.46 -11.32
C ILE A 155 19.56 -31.78 -10.96
N LEU A 156 18.25 -31.75 -10.74
CA LEU A 156 17.39 -32.93 -10.52
C LEU A 156 17.31 -33.82 -11.76
#